data_AF-A0A535UVR2-F1
#
_entry.id   AF-A0A535UVR2-F1
#
_cell.length_a   1.000
_cell.length_b   1.000
_cell.length_c   1.000
_cell.angle_alpha   90.00
_cell.angle_beta   90.00
_cell.angle_gamma   90.00
#
_symmetry.space_group_name_H-M   'P 1'
#
loop_
_entity.id
_entity.type
_entity.pdbx_description
1 polymer ?
#
loop_
_entity_poly.entity_id
_entity_poly.type
_entity_poly.pdbx_seq_one_letter_code
_entity_poly.pdbx_strand_id
1 'polypeptide(L)'
;MRASLPVTLGVLGALAAGCSDATPAVSTSGAAPAASTATAVPTSSGPVPVKLLHFPAGLAVIGLNTEVKQLTVEMKVAGLTPGSTHPARLIDAACGHPGAVLHPLQALVPDADSIADVSTTVANETDTTIPKAGWSLRVYTGAAEIMCGELVNEAGQTVITAGIGVVVPPGGPDPRAAGTATLSIVDGALKVVLDVSGLTPGSAHAAALRKGNCEGERAVLHPLSALAADAAGHATSTTVIPGIATIPLDGWFIGVSPPSHLDPVVCGNVGG
;
A
#
# COMPACT_ATOMS: atom_id res chain seq x y z
N MET A 1 34.40 4.42 31.94
CA MET A 1 34.13 5.41 33.01
C MET A 1 32.75 5.98 32.76
N ARG A 2 31.83 5.74 33.69
CA ARG A 2 30.42 6.18 33.64
C ARG A 2 30.35 7.64 34.11
N ALA A 3 29.58 8.48 33.42
CA ALA A 3 29.13 9.75 33.95
C ALA A 3 27.61 9.84 33.76
N SER A 4 26.91 9.73 34.89
CA SER A 4 25.46 9.84 35.05
C SER A 4 25.08 11.31 35.19
N LEU A 5 24.00 11.76 34.54
CA LEU A 5 23.37 13.06 34.78
C LEU A 5 22.05 12.89 35.58
N PRO A 6 21.72 13.83 36.48
CA PRO A 6 20.65 13.66 37.45
C PRO A 6 19.26 14.09 36.95
N VAL A 7 18.28 13.42 37.56
CA VAL A 7 16.84 13.67 37.58
C VAL A 7 16.53 15.03 38.21
N THR A 8 15.58 15.78 37.63
CA THR A 8 14.88 16.87 38.33
C THR A 8 13.37 16.64 38.28
N LEU A 9 12.80 16.54 39.48
CA LEU A 9 11.39 16.36 39.81
C LEU A 9 10.82 17.76 40.10
N GLY A 10 9.75 18.16 39.41
CA GLY A 10 9.08 19.44 39.65
C GLY A 10 7.58 19.23 39.83
N VAL A 11 7.12 19.20 41.09
CA VAL A 11 5.71 19.32 41.48
C VAL A 11 5.57 20.63 42.23
N LEU A 12 4.72 21.53 41.73
CA LEU A 12 4.20 22.67 42.49
C LEU A 12 2.71 22.81 42.15
N GLY A 13 1.86 22.66 43.17
CA GLY A 13 0.45 23.01 43.10
C GLY A 13 0.19 24.43 43.61
N ALA A 14 -0.93 25.00 43.21
CA ALA A 14 -1.61 26.07 43.95
C ALA A 14 -3.09 26.13 43.56
N LEU A 15 -3.94 26.13 44.59
CA LEU A 15 -5.38 26.40 44.54
C LEU A 15 -5.64 27.89 44.28
N ALA A 16 -6.70 28.20 43.53
CA ALA A 16 -7.40 29.48 43.65
C ALA A 16 -8.91 29.28 43.40
N ALA A 17 -9.69 29.75 44.39
CA ALA A 17 -11.12 29.91 44.35
C ALA A 17 -11.51 31.21 43.61
N GLY A 18 -12.68 31.26 42.98
CA GLY A 18 -13.19 32.48 42.36
C GLY A 18 -14.62 32.37 41.82
N CYS A 19 -15.55 32.88 42.62
CA CYS A 19 -16.85 33.50 42.35
C CYS A 19 -17.74 33.08 41.15
N SER A 20 -18.95 32.68 41.53
CA SER A 20 -20.14 32.48 40.70
C SER A 20 -20.70 33.82 40.19
N ASP A 21 -20.91 33.93 38.87
CA ASP A 21 -21.82 34.91 38.27
C ASP A 21 -22.98 34.17 37.59
N ALA A 22 -24.17 34.34 38.13
CA ALA A 22 -25.40 33.79 37.60
C ALA A 22 -25.86 34.62 36.39
N THR A 23 -25.74 34.04 35.19
CA THR A 23 -26.34 34.56 33.96
C THR A 23 -27.67 33.85 33.69
N PRO A 24 -28.71 34.57 33.20
CA PRO A 24 -30.03 34.01 32.96
C PRO A 24 -30.00 33.06 31.75
N ALA A 25 -30.52 31.85 31.94
CA ALA A 25 -30.66 30.84 30.91
C ALA A 25 -31.65 31.31 29.82
N VAL A 26 -31.13 31.58 28.62
CA VAL A 26 -31.93 31.73 27.42
C VAL A 26 -32.25 30.33 26.90
N SER A 27 -33.50 29.89 27.05
CA SER A 27 -34.01 28.67 26.47
C SER A 27 -34.12 28.80 24.94
N THR A 28 -33.02 28.53 24.24
CA THR A 28 -33.07 28.24 22.81
C THR A 28 -33.47 26.77 22.65
N SER A 29 -34.65 26.56 22.07
CA SER A 29 -35.09 25.25 21.57
C SER A 29 -34.13 24.82 20.47
N GLY A 30 -33.06 24.13 20.87
CA GLY A 30 -32.13 23.49 19.95
C GLY A 30 -32.86 22.34 19.26
N ALA A 31 -33.14 22.50 17.97
CA ALA A 31 -33.52 21.39 17.12
C ALA A 31 -32.43 20.31 17.23
N ALA A 32 -32.84 19.11 17.67
CA ALA A 32 -31.94 17.97 17.77
C ALA A 32 -31.24 17.76 16.41
N PRO A 33 -29.91 17.53 16.37
CA PRO A 33 -29.24 17.19 15.13
C PRO A 33 -29.93 15.96 14.54
N ALA A 34 -30.41 16.09 13.30
CA ALA A 34 -31.01 14.98 12.57
C ALA A 34 -30.00 13.84 12.55
N ALA A 35 -30.37 12.69 13.14
CA ALA A 35 -29.57 11.50 13.08
C ALA A 35 -29.33 11.15 11.62
N SER A 36 -28.07 11.21 11.18
CA SER A 36 -27.66 10.71 9.87
C SER A 36 -27.98 9.21 9.84
N THR A 37 -29.06 8.83 9.17
CA THR A 37 -29.36 7.42 8.89
C THR A 37 -28.21 6.86 8.07
N ALA A 38 -27.37 6.04 8.72
CA ALA A 38 -26.33 5.29 8.05
C ALA A 38 -26.96 4.50 6.90
N THR A 39 -26.51 4.77 5.68
CA THR A 39 -26.95 4.01 4.51
C THR A 39 -26.44 2.58 4.68
N ALA A 40 -27.34 1.61 4.65
CA ALA A 40 -26.96 0.21 4.77
C ALA A 40 -26.08 -0.20 3.59
N VAL A 41 -24.93 -0.82 3.87
CA VAL A 41 -24.04 -1.35 2.83
C VAL A 41 -24.78 -2.48 2.09
N PRO A 42 -24.83 -2.47 0.76
CA PRO A 42 -25.48 -3.54 0.01
C PRO A 42 -24.79 -4.88 0.26
N THR A 43 -25.58 -5.95 0.34
CA THR A 43 -25.08 -7.31 0.56
C THR A 43 -25.60 -8.28 -0.49
N SER A 44 -24.85 -9.37 -0.72
CA SER A 44 -25.21 -10.47 -1.60
C SER A 44 -25.15 -11.81 -0.87
N SER A 45 -26.08 -12.71 -1.19
CA SER A 45 -25.97 -14.14 -0.87
C SER A 45 -25.55 -14.99 -2.08
N GLY A 46 -25.55 -14.40 -3.28
CA GLY A 46 -25.13 -15.05 -4.52
C GLY A 46 -23.63 -14.89 -4.79
N PRO A 47 -23.10 -15.53 -5.86
CA PRO A 47 -21.69 -15.41 -6.23
C PRO A 47 -21.30 -13.95 -6.50
N VAL A 48 -20.22 -13.50 -5.85
CA VAL A 48 -19.60 -12.18 -6.06
C VAL A 48 -18.21 -12.41 -6.67
N PRO A 49 -18.02 -12.13 -7.97
CA PRO A 49 -16.70 -12.18 -8.59
C PRO A 49 -15.87 -10.97 -8.15
N VAL A 50 -14.58 -11.20 -7.93
CA VAL A 50 -13.61 -10.17 -7.58
C VAL A 50 -12.43 -10.30 -8.54
N LYS A 51 -12.06 -9.21 -9.18
CA LYS A 51 -10.86 -9.15 -10.01
C LYS A 51 -9.67 -8.84 -9.11
N LEU A 52 -8.66 -9.71 -9.14
CA LEU A 52 -7.40 -9.48 -8.45
C LEU A 52 -6.41 -8.87 -9.43
N LEU A 53 -5.92 -7.69 -9.09
CA LEU A 53 -4.92 -6.96 -9.85
C LEU A 53 -3.61 -6.89 -9.07
N HIS A 54 -2.53 -6.73 -9.83
CA HIS A 54 -1.20 -6.53 -9.30
C HIS A 54 -1.13 -5.31 -8.35
N PHE A 55 -0.41 -5.46 -7.24
CA PHE A 55 -0.28 -4.45 -6.19
C PHE A 55 0.99 -4.74 -5.36
N PRO A 56 1.64 -3.78 -4.65
CA PRO A 56 1.46 -2.33 -4.69
C PRO A 56 1.76 -1.71 -6.07
N ALA A 57 1.26 -0.49 -6.28
CA ALA A 57 1.43 0.26 -7.53
C ALA A 57 1.58 1.76 -7.26
N GLY A 58 2.23 2.48 -8.15
CA GLY A 58 2.44 3.91 -8.02
C GLY A 58 2.92 4.58 -9.29
N LEU A 59 3.11 5.89 -9.18
CA LEU A 59 3.67 6.75 -10.19
C LEU A 59 4.83 7.54 -9.60
N ALA A 60 5.77 7.89 -10.45
CA ALA A 60 6.78 8.89 -10.13
C ALA A 60 6.86 9.95 -11.21
N VAL A 61 7.12 11.19 -10.78
CA VAL A 61 7.47 12.30 -11.64
C VAL A 61 8.92 12.64 -11.37
N ILE A 62 9.72 12.63 -12.43
CA ILE A 62 11.15 12.92 -12.37
C ILE A 62 11.40 14.19 -13.18
N GLY A 63 11.96 15.20 -12.53
CA GLY A 63 12.28 16.49 -13.14
C GLY A 63 13.74 16.84 -12.98
N LEU A 64 14.41 17.25 -14.05
CA LEU A 64 15.78 17.75 -14.06
C LEU A 64 15.79 19.23 -14.44
N ASN A 65 16.28 20.06 -13.52
CA ASN A 65 16.56 21.47 -13.77
C ASN A 65 18.07 21.67 -13.87
N THR A 66 18.55 21.88 -15.09
CA THR A 66 19.98 22.04 -15.39
C THR A 66 20.53 23.41 -15.02
N GLU A 67 19.68 24.44 -14.87
CA GLU A 67 20.11 25.78 -14.51
C GLU A 67 20.58 25.85 -13.06
N VAL A 68 19.84 25.20 -12.16
CA VAL A 68 20.16 25.12 -10.73
C VAL A 68 20.78 23.77 -10.33
N LYS A 69 21.07 22.90 -11.30
CA LYS A 69 21.65 21.56 -11.09
C LYS A 69 20.87 20.76 -10.06
N GLN A 70 19.60 20.53 -10.34
CA GLN A 70 18.68 19.90 -9.41
C GLN A 70 17.86 18.80 -10.08
N LEU A 71 17.83 17.62 -9.47
CA LEU A 71 16.92 16.54 -9.81
C LEU A 71 15.82 16.46 -8.74
N THR A 72 14.58 16.45 -9.14
CA THR A 72 13.41 16.22 -8.30
C THR A 72 12.80 14.88 -8.65
N VAL A 73 12.51 14.07 -7.64
CA VAL A 73 11.81 12.80 -7.76
C VAL A 73 10.63 12.82 -6.82
N GLU A 74 9.43 12.93 -7.37
CA GLU A 74 8.18 12.80 -6.64
C GLU A 74 7.64 11.40 -6.87
N MET A 75 7.26 10.70 -5.81
CA MET A 75 6.73 9.34 -5.86
C MET A 75 5.42 9.28 -5.08
N LYS A 76 4.40 8.74 -5.72
CA LYS A 76 3.13 8.41 -5.10
C LYS A 76 2.82 6.94 -5.28
N VAL A 77 2.77 6.20 -4.18
CA VAL A 77 2.61 4.75 -4.16
C VAL A 77 1.46 4.37 -3.25
N ALA A 78 0.59 3.50 -3.73
CA ALA A 78 -0.47 2.88 -2.97
C ALA A 78 -0.11 1.42 -2.66
N GLY A 79 -0.56 0.95 -1.50
CA GLY A 79 -0.59 -0.47 -1.19
C GLY A 79 0.57 -1.04 -0.42
N LEU A 80 1.43 -0.18 0.07
CA LEU A 80 2.45 -0.52 1.05
C LEU A 80 1.81 -0.55 2.45
N THR A 81 2.44 -1.24 3.39
CA THR A 81 1.90 -1.38 4.75
C THR A 81 1.86 -0.01 5.47
N PRO A 82 0.73 0.38 6.08
CA PRO A 82 0.65 1.64 6.84
C PRO A 82 1.70 1.77 7.94
N GLY A 83 2.36 2.92 8.01
CA GLY A 83 3.36 3.26 9.01
C GLY A 83 4.70 2.51 8.89
N SER A 84 4.86 1.58 7.93
CA SER A 84 6.17 0.98 7.67
C SER A 84 7.05 1.92 6.84
N THR A 85 8.36 1.66 6.84
CA THR A 85 9.34 2.44 6.07
C THR A 85 9.89 1.59 4.94
N HIS A 86 9.79 2.11 3.72
CA HIS A 86 10.28 1.46 2.50
C HIS A 86 11.35 2.33 1.84
N PRO A 87 12.64 1.94 1.89
CA PRO A 87 13.69 2.67 1.21
C PRO A 87 13.43 2.75 -0.29
N ALA A 88 13.71 3.91 -0.90
CA ALA A 88 13.67 4.09 -2.34
C ALA A 88 15.02 4.56 -2.89
N ARG A 89 15.32 4.19 -4.13
CA ARG A 89 16.59 4.51 -4.81
C ARG A 89 16.37 4.75 -6.29
N LEU A 90 17.12 5.70 -6.85
CA LEU A 90 17.33 5.79 -8.29
C LEU A 90 18.59 5.00 -8.64
N ILE A 91 18.48 4.07 -9.59
CA ILE A 91 19.51 3.10 -9.96
C ILE A 91 19.87 3.26 -11.43
N ASP A 92 21.16 3.19 -11.74
CA ASP A 92 21.72 3.13 -13.11
C ASP A 92 21.68 1.68 -13.64
N ALA A 93 20.48 1.14 -13.75
CA ALA A 93 20.17 -0.10 -14.48
C ALA A 93 18.67 -0.23 -14.71
N ALA A 94 18.29 -0.97 -15.74
CA ALA A 94 16.94 -1.49 -15.95
C ALA A 94 16.44 -2.35 -14.77
N CYS A 95 15.12 -2.53 -14.65
CA CYS A 95 14.54 -3.34 -13.58
C CYS A 95 15.03 -4.79 -13.66
N GLY A 96 15.22 -5.45 -12.50
CA GLY A 96 15.72 -6.84 -12.45
C GLY A 96 17.22 -7.01 -12.76
N HIS A 97 17.92 -5.95 -13.15
CA HIS A 97 19.37 -5.96 -13.37
C HIS A 97 20.11 -5.28 -12.22
N PRO A 98 21.33 -5.72 -11.87
CA PRO A 98 22.16 -4.99 -10.91
C PRO A 98 22.61 -3.66 -11.52
N GLY A 99 22.68 -2.61 -10.70
CA GLY A 99 23.13 -1.28 -11.11
C GLY A 99 23.69 -0.48 -9.95
N ALA A 100 24.41 0.59 -10.26
CA ALA A 100 24.91 1.52 -9.24
C ALA A 100 23.75 2.37 -8.70
N VAL A 101 23.79 2.69 -7.40
CA VAL A 101 22.87 3.68 -6.84
C VAL A 101 23.31 5.05 -7.32
N LEU A 102 22.46 5.72 -8.10
CA LEU A 102 22.66 7.11 -8.49
C LEU A 102 22.36 8.01 -7.30
N HIS A 103 21.15 7.88 -6.75
CA HIS A 103 20.73 8.62 -5.56
C HIS A 103 19.91 7.76 -4.60
N PRO A 104 20.20 7.82 -3.29
CA PRO A 104 19.21 7.44 -2.30
C PRO A 104 18.07 8.45 -2.34
N LEU A 105 16.84 7.96 -2.25
CA LEU A 105 15.64 8.80 -2.19
C LEU A 105 15.08 8.79 -0.78
N GLN A 106 14.21 9.76 -0.49
CA GLN A 106 13.44 9.74 0.74
C GLN A 106 12.60 8.45 0.78
N ALA A 107 12.62 7.78 1.94
CA ALA A 107 11.87 6.55 2.11
C ALA A 107 10.36 6.82 2.08
N LEU A 108 9.63 5.87 1.51
CA LEU A 108 8.17 5.89 1.50
C LEU A 108 7.68 5.44 2.87
N VAL A 109 6.82 6.25 3.48
CA VAL A 109 6.11 5.93 4.73
C VAL A 109 4.63 6.07 4.44
N PRO A 110 3.91 4.97 4.18
CA PRO A 110 2.50 5.03 3.85
C PRO A 110 1.69 5.49 5.06
N ASP A 111 0.69 6.32 4.80
CA ASP A 111 -0.27 6.76 5.80
C ASP A 111 -1.29 5.65 6.15
N ALA A 112 -2.33 6.01 6.89
CA ALA A 112 -3.38 5.08 7.30
C ALA A 112 -4.16 4.49 6.10
N ASP A 113 -4.19 5.20 4.98
CA ASP A 113 -4.81 4.77 3.73
C ASP A 113 -3.81 4.02 2.84
N SER A 114 -2.68 3.57 3.39
CA SER A 114 -1.65 2.85 2.63
C SER A 114 -1.09 3.66 1.44
N ILE A 115 -1.17 4.99 1.49
CA ILE A 115 -0.63 5.90 0.48
C ILE A 115 0.66 6.51 1.01
N ALA A 116 1.74 6.37 0.24
CA ALA A 116 2.97 7.13 0.44
C ALA A 116 3.09 8.16 -0.67
N ASP A 117 3.20 9.43 -0.30
CA ASP A 117 3.39 10.56 -1.21
C ASP A 117 4.64 11.32 -0.75
N VAL A 118 5.71 11.25 -1.52
CA VAL A 118 7.04 11.72 -1.11
C VAL A 118 7.75 12.44 -2.24
N SER A 119 8.46 13.52 -1.89
CA SER A 119 9.30 14.27 -2.83
C SER A 119 10.73 14.29 -2.33
N THR A 120 11.67 13.94 -3.21
CA THR A 120 13.11 14.04 -2.98
C THR A 120 13.70 15.07 -3.92
N THR A 121 14.50 15.98 -3.38
CA THR A 121 15.28 16.94 -4.17
C THR A 121 16.77 16.65 -3.98
N VAL A 122 17.43 16.32 -5.08
CA VAL A 122 18.88 16.12 -5.16
C VAL A 122 19.51 17.40 -5.70
N ALA A 123 20.40 18.01 -4.92
CA ALA A 123 21.15 19.19 -5.31
C ALA A 123 22.51 18.81 -5.90
N ASN A 124 23.06 19.72 -6.71
CA ASN A 124 24.33 19.55 -7.41
C ASN A 124 24.32 18.39 -8.40
N GLU A 125 23.19 18.20 -9.08
CA GLU A 125 23.06 17.21 -10.14
C GLU A 125 24.06 17.51 -11.26
N THR A 126 24.83 16.49 -11.63
CA THR A 126 25.83 16.57 -12.70
C THR A 126 25.27 16.14 -14.04
N ASP A 127 24.21 15.33 -14.04
CA ASP A 127 23.51 14.96 -15.25
C ASP A 127 22.85 16.18 -15.91
N THR A 128 23.02 16.27 -17.22
CA THR A 128 22.46 17.36 -18.04
C THR A 128 21.19 16.94 -18.77
N THR A 129 20.86 15.64 -18.73
CA THR A 129 19.66 15.06 -19.34
C THR A 129 19.20 13.86 -18.54
N ILE A 130 17.88 13.64 -18.46
CA ILE A 130 17.35 12.34 -18.06
C ILE A 130 17.56 11.37 -19.24
N PRO A 131 18.26 10.23 -19.06
CA PRO A 131 18.60 9.36 -20.17
C PRO A 131 17.36 8.71 -20.79
N LYS A 132 17.45 8.37 -22.07
CA LYS A 132 16.35 7.71 -22.80
C LYS A 132 15.90 6.40 -22.17
N ALA A 133 16.85 5.65 -21.60
CA ALA A 133 16.63 4.40 -20.90
C ALA A 133 17.83 4.13 -19.98
N GLY A 134 17.71 3.10 -19.13
CA GLY A 134 18.80 2.62 -18.29
C GLY A 134 18.69 3.05 -16.83
N TRP A 135 17.87 4.04 -16.50
CA TRP A 135 17.53 4.36 -15.12
C TRP A 135 16.30 3.61 -14.65
N SER A 136 16.27 3.26 -13.37
CA SER A 136 15.08 2.76 -12.70
C SER A 136 14.91 3.33 -11.30
N LEU A 137 13.65 3.54 -10.91
CA LEU A 137 13.27 3.79 -9.52
C LEU A 137 12.94 2.49 -8.86
N ARG A 138 13.45 2.27 -7.64
CA ARG A 138 13.27 1.01 -6.91
C ARG A 138 12.87 1.24 -5.47
N VAL A 139 11.93 0.42 -4.99
CA VAL A 139 11.40 0.45 -3.63
C VAL A 139 11.68 -0.90 -2.96
N TYR A 140 12.08 -0.86 -1.70
CA TYR A 140 12.52 -2.04 -0.95
C TYR A 140 11.70 -2.29 0.32
N THR A 141 11.62 -3.56 0.73
CA THR A 141 11.27 -3.97 2.09
C THR A 141 12.42 -4.78 2.68
N GLY A 142 13.08 -4.23 3.70
CA GLY A 142 14.37 -4.75 4.16
C GLY A 142 15.39 -4.79 3.00
N ALA A 143 15.87 -5.99 2.67
CA ALA A 143 16.81 -6.22 1.55
C ALA A 143 16.11 -6.62 0.23
N ALA A 144 14.81 -6.90 0.26
CA ALA A 144 14.06 -7.34 -0.91
C ALA A 144 13.54 -6.16 -1.72
N GLU A 145 13.73 -6.19 -3.02
CA GLU A 145 13.12 -5.24 -3.95
C GLU A 145 11.65 -5.61 -4.15
N ILE A 146 10.75 -4.66 -3.86
CA ILE A 146 9.30 -4.87 -3.94
C ILE A 146 8.64 -4.05 -5.02
N MET A 147 9.27 -2.99 -5.52
CA MET A 147 8.77 -2.24 -6.68
C MET A 147 9.91 -1.67 -7.51
N CYS A 148 9.67 -1.54 -8.82
CA CYS A 148 10.55 -0.92 -9.79
C CYS A 148 9.74 -0.27 -10.89
N GLY A 149 10.25 0.86 -11.38
CA GLY A 149 9.75 1.54 -12.56
C GLY A 149 10.94 1.94 -13.43
N GLU A 150 10.95 1.49 -14.67
CA GLU A 150 11.95 1.94 -15.65
C GLU A 150 11.62 3.36 -16.12
N LEU A 151 12.65 4.17 -16.25
CA LEU A 151 12.53 5.52 -16.79
C LEU A 151 12.77 5.44 -18.29
N VAL A 152 11.73 5.78 -19.06
CA VAL A 152 11.76 5.86 -20.51
C VAL A 152 11.57 7.31 -20.93
N ASN A 153 12.58 7.89 -21.59
CA ASN A 153 12.60 9.29 -22.00
C ASN A 153 12.95 9.45 -23.49
N GLU A 154 12.19 8.79 -24.37
CA GLU A 154 12.46 8.78 -25.82
C GLU A 154 12.55 10.18 -26.43
N ALA A 155 11.75 11.11 -25.91
CA ALA A 155 11.65 12.49 -26.37
C ALA A 155 12.71 13.43 -25.75
N GLY A 156 13.57 12.96 -24.83
CA GLY A 156 14.61 13.79 -24.20
C GLY A 156 14.04 14.93 -23.37
N GLN A 157 12.91 14.70 -22.69
CA GLN A 157 12.24 15.66 -21.84
C GLN A 157 13.04 15.87 -20.55
N THR A 158 12.94 17.08 -19.98
CA THR A 158 13.47 17.40 -18.66
C THR A 158 12.53 17.00 -17.53
N VAL A 159 11.27 16.66 -17.84
CA VAL A 159 10.31 16.10 -16.90
C VAL A 159 9.65 14.89 -17.54
N ILE A 160 9.65 13.77 -16.83
CA ILE A 160 8.99 12.53 -17.26
C ILE A 160 8.14 11.94 -16.14
N THR A 161 7.17 11.11 -16.52
CA THR A 161 6.39 10.30 -15.60
C THR A 161 6.71 8.83 -15.84
N ALA A 162 7.00 8.10 -14.77
CA ALA A 162 7.24 6.67 -14.79
C ALA A 162 6.20 5.95 -13.93
N GLY A 163 5.68 4.83 -14.44
CA GLY A 163 4.92 3.89 -13.61
C GLY A 163 5.86 3.08 -12.74
N ILE A 164 5.51 2.90 -11.46
CA ILE A 164 6.25 2.06 -10.52
C ILE A 164 5.32 0.90 -10.11
N GLY A 165 5.73 -0.34 -10.38
CA GLY A 165 5.00 -1.54 -9.97
C GLY A 165 5.94 -2.59 -9.38
N VAL A 166 5.44 -3.72 -8.86
CA VAL A 166 6.35 -4.78 -8.35
C VAL A 166 7.30 -5.30 -9.43
N VAL A 167 8.50 -5.68 -9.01
CA VAL A 167 9.57 -6.16 -9.89
C VAL A 167 9.54 -7.67 -10.04
N VAL A 168 9.87 -8.15 -11.25
CA VAL A 168 10.34 -9.52 -11.49
C VAL A 168 11.86 -9.55 -11.31
N PRO A 169 12.40 -10.00 -10.17
CA PRO A 169 13.69 -10.66 -10.23
C PRO A 169 13.53 -11.95 -11.06
N PRO A 170 14.55 -12.44 -11.77
CA PRO A 170 14.48 -13.75 -12.43
C PRO A 170 14.01 -14.83 -11.44
N GLY A 171 12.80 -15.37 -11.66
CA GLY A 171 12.15 -16.32 -10.75
C GLY A 171 11.33 -15.72 -9.61
N GLY A 172 11.03 -14.42 -9.59
CA GLY A 172 10.08 -13.76 -8.67
C GLY A 172 8.65 -13.65 -9.23
N PRO A 173 7.72 -13.00 -8.51
CA PRO A 173 6.35 -12.79 -8.99
C PRO A 173 6.36 -11.86 -10.21
N ASP A 174 5.59 -12.22 -11.24
CA ASP A 174 5.36 -11.42 -12.45
C ASP A 174 4.57 -10.13 -12.08
N PRO A 175 4.87 -8.93 -12.62
CA PRO A 175 4.03 -7.73 -12.52
C PRO A 175 2.67 -7.90 -13.18
N ARG A 176 2.46 -9.03 -13.85
CA ARG A 176 1.17 -9.50 -14.35
C ARG A 176 0.45 -10.40 -13.35
N ALA A 177 0.97 -10.53 -12.11
CA ALA A 177 0.28 -11.27 -11.08
C ALA A 177 -1.15 -10.74 -11.01
N ALA A 178 -2.09 -11.63 -11.29
CA ALA A 178 -3.47 -11.29 -11.47
C ALA A 178 -4.29 -12.55 -11.34
N GLY A 179 -5.57 -12.37 -11.07
CA GLY A 179 -6.44 -13.50 -10.86
C GLY A 179 -7.87 -13.11 -10.65
N THR A 180 -8.62 -14.08 -10.16
CA THR A 180 -9.99 -13.89 -9.74
C THR A 180 -10.19 -14.51 -8.36
N ALA A 181 -11.13 -13.93 -7.62
CA ALA A 181 -11.76 -14.61 -6.52
C ALA A 181 -13.26 -14.72 -6.78
N THR A 182 -13.87 -15.78 -6.29
CA THR A 182 -15.33 -15.90 -6.22
C THR A 182 -15.74 -16.12 -4.78
N LEU A 183 -16.53 -15.21 -4.24
CA LEU A 183 -17.15 -15.33 -2.92
C LEU A 183 -18.59 -15.83 -3.11
N SER A 184 -19.02 -16.81 -2.33
CA SER A 184 -20.39 -17.34 -2.40
C SER A 184 -20.84 -17.83 -1.02
N ILE A 185 -22.14 -17.76 -0.73
CA ILE A 185 -22.69 -18.34 0.50
C ILE A 185 -23.20 -19.75 0.18
N VAL A 186 -22.66 -20.76 0.89
CA VAL A 186 -23.04 -22.17 0.79
C VAL A 186 -23.32 -22.67 2.19
N ASP A 187 -24.54 -23.16 2.43
CA ASP A 187 -24.97 -23.71 3.72
C ASP A 187 -24.71 -22.80 4.93
N GLY A 188 -24.88 -21.48 4.75
CA GLY A 188 -24.65 -20.48 5.80
C GLY A 188 -23.17 -20.19 6.11
N ALA A 189 -22.27 -20.61 5.22
CA ALA A 189 -20.84 -20.31 5.28
C ALA A 189 -20.39 -19.56 4.01
N LEU A 190 -19.39 -18.69 4.16
CA LEU A 190 -18.74 -18.03 3.04
C LEU A 190 -17.68 -18.97 2.44
N LYS A 191 -17.89 -19.37 1.20
CA LYS A 191 -16.89 -20.04 0.37
C LYS A 191 -16.15 -19.01 -0.47
N VAL A 192 -14.82 -19.00 -0.36
CA VAL A 192 -13.92 -18.17 -1.18
C VAL A 192 -13.08 -19.09 -2.04
N VAL A 193 -13.15 -18.93 -3.35
CA VAL A 193 -12.28 -19.62 -4.31
C VAL A 193 -11.34 -18.60 -4.93
N LEU A 194 -10.04 -18.88 -4.90
CA LEU A 194 -9.00 -18.07 -5.52
C LEU A 194 -8.40 -18.81 -6.70
N ASP A 195 -8.14 -18.08 -7.78
CA ASP A 195 -7.41 -18.52 -8.96
C ASP A 195 -6.48 -17.38 -9.38
N VAL A 196 -5.17 -17.57 -9.20
CA VAL A 196 -4.15 -16.54 -9.37
C VAL A 196 -3.02 -17.08 -10.24
N SER A 197 -2.55 -16.25 -11.15
CA SER A 197 -1.40 -16.51 -12.03
C SER A 197 -0.34 -15.43 -11.87
N GLY A 198 0.87 -15.66 -12.38
CA GLY A 198 1.98 -14.72 -12.28
C GLY A 198 2.65 -14.70 -10.90
N LEU A 199 2.39 -15.69 -10.05
CA LEU A 199 3.11 -15.84 -8.79
C LEU A 199 4.52 -16.39 -9.03
N THR A 200 5.43 -16.21 -8.06
CA THR A 200 6.76 -16.84 -8.10
C THR A 200 6.61 -18.37 -8.25
N PRO A 201 7.19 -19.02 -9.28
CA PRO A 201 7.05 -20.46 -9.43
C PRO A 201 7.56 -21.25 -8.20
N GLY A 202 6.79 -22.24 -7.76
CA GLY A 202 7.16 -23.12 -6.64
C GLY A 202 7.12 -22.48 -5.25
N SER A 203 6.58 -21.27 -5.12
CA SER A 203 6.47 -20.56 -3.83
C SER A 203 5.13 -20.83 -3.13
N ALA A 204 5.05 -20.45 -1.85
CA ALA A 204 3.80 -20.35 -1.11
C ALA A 204 3.46 -18.88 -0.86
N HIS A 205 2.18 -18.52 -0.96
CA HIS A 205 1.66 -17.18 -0.74
C HIS A 205 0.52 -17.20 0.28
N ALA A 206 0.59 -16.31 1.27
CA ALA A 206 -0.49 -16.12 2.22
C ALA A 206 -1.65 -15.37 1.55
N ALA A 207 -2.89 -15.74 1.85
CA ALA A 207 -4.07 -15.04 1.38
C ALA A 207 -4.97 -14.66 2.56
N ALA A 208 -5.63 -13.51 2.47
CA ALA A 208 -6.54 -13.04 3.52
C ALA A 208 -7.71 -12.24 2.94
N LEU A 209 -8.89 -12.42 3.54
CA LEU A 209 -10.00 -11.49 3.44
C LEU A 209 -9.80 -10.40 4.49
N ARG A 210 -9.83 -9.15 4.06
CA ARG A 210 -9.46 -7.98 4.87
C ARG A 210 -10.58 -6.95 4.82
N LYS A 211 -10.65 -6.14 5.89
CA LYS A 211 -11.54 -4.99 5.99
C LYS A 211 -10.90 -3.81 5.27
N GLY A 212 -11.69 -3.02 4.55
CA GLY A 212 -11.27 -1.86 3.77
C GLY A 212 -11.32 -2.13 2.28
N ASN A 213 -10.40 -1.50 1.56
CA ASN A 213 -10.15 -1.70 0.14
C ASN A 213 -8.64 -1.88 -0.07
N CYS A 214 -8.20 -2.12 -1.31
CA CYS A 214 -6.78 -2.27 -1.64
C CYS A 214 -5.90 -1.10 -1.19
N GLU A 215 -6.46 0.11 -1.21
CA GLU A 215 -5.82 1.40 -0.92
C GLU A 215 -6.21 1.92 0.48
N GLY A 216 -6.48 1.04 1.45
CA GLY A 216 -7.08 1.47 2.70
C GLY A 216 -6.69 0.61 3.89
N GLU A 217 -7.53 0.62 4.94
CA GLU A 217 -7.41 -0.25 6.12
C GLU A 217 -7.11 -1.70 5.66
N ARG A 218 -6.22 -2.42 6.35
CA ARG A 218 -5.77 -3.77 5.92
C ARG A 218 -5.96 -4.82 7.01
N ALA A 219 -6.81 -4.55 7.99
CA ALA A 219 -7.06 -5.48 9.09
C ALA A 219 -7.55 -6.82 8.54
N VAL A 220 -6.89 -7.91 8.94
CA VAL A 220 -7.31 -9.26 8.55
C VAL A 220 -8.64 -9.56 9.23
N LEU A 221 -9.67 -9.80 8.43
CA LEU A 221 -10.95 -10.30 8.91
C LEU A 221 -10.86 -11.81 9.08
N HIS A 222 -10.41 -12.49 8.02
CA HIS A 222 -10.27 -13.95 8.01
C HIS A 222 -9.02 -14.35 7.21
N PRO A 223 -8.15 -15.21 7.78
CA PRO A 223 -7.12 -15.85 6.99
C PRO A 223 -7.78 -16.79 5.97
N LEU A 224 -7.23 -16.83 4.76
CA LEU A 224 -7.63 -17.77 3.72
C LEU A 224 -6.57 -18.87 3.60
N SER A 225 -6.95 -19.98 2.98
CA SER A 225 -6.01 -21.03 2.59
C SER A 225 -4.92 -20.45 1.70
N ALA A 226 -3.67 -20.69 2.09
CA ALA A 226 -2.50 -20.26 1.33
C ALA A 226 -2.53 -20.84 -0.09
N LEU A 227 -1.98 -20.07 -1.02
CA LEU A 227 -1.77 -20.45 -2.41
C LEU A 227 -0.39 -21.09 -2.53
N ALA A 228 -0.29 -22.20 -3.26
CA ALA A 228 0.98 -22.81 -3.64
C ALA A 228 1.12 -22.70 -5.16
N ALA A 229 2.07 -21.89 -5.61
CA ALA A 229 2.30 -21.66 -7.03
C ALA A 229 2.98 -22.88 -7.65
N ASP A 230 2.45 -23.35 -8.77
CA ASP A 230 3.06 -24.41 -9.57
C ASP A 230 4.30 -23.89 -10.34
N ALA A 231 4.88 -24.75 -11.18
CA ALA A 231 6.05 -24.40 -11.99
C ALA A 231 5.78 -23.29 -13.03
N ALA A 232 4.52 -23.01 -13.35
CA ALA A 232 4.10 -21.93 -14.24
C ALA A 232 3.69 -20.65 -13.47
N GLY A 233 3.79 -20.65 -12.13
CA GLY A 233 3.38 -19.51 -11.31
C GLY A 233 1.86 -19.39 -11.15
N HIS A 234 1.12 -20.48 -11.35
CA HIS A 234 -0.33 -20.53 -11.18
C HIS A 234 -0.70 -21.25 -9.87
N ALA A 235 -1.73 -20.76 -9.18
CA ALA A 235 -2.22 -21.32 -7.93
C ALA A 235 -3.73 -21.14 -7.78
N THR A 236 -4.38 -22.16 -7.23
CA THR A 236 -5.79 -22.09 -6.81
C THR A 236 -5.91 -22.45 -5.33
N SER A 237 -6.85 -21.82 -4.62
CA SER A 237 -7.21 -22.26 -3.27
C SER A 237 -8.71 -22.12 -3.02
N THR A 238 -9.21 -22.87 -2.03
CA THR A 238 -10.60 -22.77 -1.59
C THR A 238 -10.63 -22.71 -0.07
N THR A 239 -11.32 -21.72 0.47
CA THR A 239 -11.54 -21.53 1.91
C THR A 239 -13.03 -21.52 2.19
N VAL A 240 -13.45 -22.14 3.30
CA VAL A 240 -14.82 -22.05 3.81
C VAL A 240 -14.78 -21.43 5.19
N ILE A 241 -15.50 -20.33 5.37
CA ILE A 241 -15.56 -19.55 6.60
C ILE A 241 -16.98 -19.68 7.18
N PRO A 242 -17.16 -20.37 8.31
CA PRO A 242 -18.47 -20.58 8.91
C PRO A 242 -19.05 -19.28 9.49
N GLY A 243 -20.38 -19.19 9.55
CA GLY A 243 -21.08 -18.11 10.24
C GLY A 243 -21.21 -16.79 9.47
N ILE A 244 -20.75 -16.75 8.21
CA ILE A 244 -20.97 -15.62 7.30
C ILE A 244 -22.10 -15.98 6.36
N ALA A 245 -23.24 -15.32 6.52
CA ALA A 245 -24.46 -15.58 5.74
C ALA A 245 -24.70 -14.56 4.61
N THR A 246 -23.94 -13.47 4.56
CA THR A 246 -24.02 -12.43 3.53
C THR A 246 -22.64 -11.86 3.23
N ILE A 247 -22.45 -11.40 1.98
CA ILE A 247 -21.22 -10.78 1.49
C ILE A 247 -21.51 -9.28 1.30
N PRO A 248 -20.85 -8.37 2.03
CA PRO A 248 -20.95 -6.95 1.72
C PRO A 248 -20.29 -6.65 0.37
N LEU A 249 -20.94 -5.80 -0.42
CA LEU A 249 -20.42 -5.36 -1.73
C LEU A 249 -19.59 -4.07 -1.61
N ASP A 250 -19.09 -3.77 -0.42
CA ASP A 250 -18.10 -2.74 -0.14
C ASP A 250 -17.42 -3.04 1.22
N GLY A 251 -16.26 -2.42 1.45
CA GLY A 251 -15.56 -2.45 2.72
C GLY A 251 -14.81 -3.75 3.01
N TRP A 252 -14.79 -4.70 2.07
CA TRP A 252 -13.93 -5.89 2.10
C TRP A 252 -13.04 -5.95 0.86
N PHE A 253 -11.85 -6.53 1.01
CA PHE A 253 -10.97 -6.87 -0.12
C PHE A 253 -10.19 -8.16 0.15
N ILE A 254 -9.67 -8.75 -0.91
CA ILE A 254 -8.78 -9.91 -0.85
C ILE A 254 -7.37 -9.45 -1.18
N GLY A 255 -6.40 -9.86 -0.36
CA GLY A 255 -4.97 -9.65 -0.62
C GLY A 255 -4.20 -10.96 -0.56
N VAL A 256 -3.26 -11.14 -1.48
CA VAL A 256 -2.33 -12.28 -1.52
C VAL A 256 -0.91 -11.77 -1.40
N SER A 257 -0.17 -12.21 -0.40
CA SER A 257 1.19 -11.74 -0.08
C SER A 257 2.22 -12.88 -0.20
N PRO A 258 3.47 -12.59 -0.60
CA PRO A 258 4.56 -13.57 -0.52
C PRO A 258 4.90 -13.87 0.95
N PRO A 259 5.69 -14.92 1.23
CA PRO A 259 6.01 -15.31 2.61
C PRO A 259 7.05 -14.38 3.25
N SER A 260 7.77 -13.60 2.44
CA SER A 260 8.85 -12.70 2.87
C SER A 260 8.36 -11.35 3.39
N HIS A 261 7.13 -10.92 3.07
CA HIS A 261 6.57 -9.65 3.54
C HIS A 261 5.04 -9.63 3.48
N LEU A 262 4.44 -8.70 4.24
CA LEU A 262 2.99 -8.60 4.36
C LEU A 262 2.32 -7.82 3.23
N ASP A 263 3.09 -7.02 2.47
CA ASP A 263 2.56 -6.29 1.31
C ASP A 263 2.04 -7.29 0.27
N PRO A 264 0.75 -7.22 -0.10
CA PRO A 264 0.17 -8.12 -1.08
C PRO A 264 0.75 -7.84 -2.46
N VAL A 265 0.99 -8.92 -3.21
CA VAL A 265 1.39 -8.91 -4.62
C VAL A 265 0.18 -8.82 -5.56
N VAL A 266 -0.99 -9.30 -5.12
CA VAL A 266 -2.28 -9.05 -5.79
C VAL A 266 -3.36 -8.66 -4.81
N CYS A 267 -4.26 -7.78 -5.25
CA CYS A 267 -5.36 -7.26 -4.47
C CYS A 267 -6.63 -7.09 -5.30
N GLY A 268 -7.80 -7.28 -4.69
CA GLY A 268 -9.08 -6.95 -5.32
C GLY A 268 -10.19 -6.63 -4.32
N ASN A 269 -10.94 -5.56 -4.59
CA ASN A 269 -12.06 -5.11 -3.77
C ASN A 269 -13.30 -5.98 -4.02
N VAL A 270 -14.00 -6.34 -2.94
CA VAL A 270 -15.29 -7.04 -3.03
C VAL A 270 -16.37 -6.02 -3.40
N GLY A 271 -17.11 -6.30 -4.48
CA GLY A 271 -18.23 -5.45 -4.92
C GLY A 271 -17.93 -4.54 -6.12
N GLY A 272 -16.65 -4.30 -6.43
CA GLY A 272 -16.21 -3.59 -7.64
C GLY A 272 -16.28 -2.08 -7.56
#